data_AF-A0A958SW99-F1
#
_entry.id   AF-A0A958SW99-F1
#
_cell.length_a   1.000
_cell.length_b   1.000
_cell.length_c   1.000
_cell.angle_alpha   90.00
_cell.angle_beta   90.00
_cell.angle_gamma   90.00
#
_symmetry.space_group_name_H-M   'P 1'
#
loop_
_entity.id
_entity.type
_entity.pdbx_description
1 polymer ?
#
loop_
_entity_poly.entity_id
_entity_poly.type
_entity_poly.pdbx_seq_one_letter_code
_entity_poly.pdbx_strand_id
1 'polypeptide(L)'
;MGSLYTNYKPLAVKEDQYIDFNFRIYNKIVEVFYPNIKLGSNTYIRGRVENNEKAFNLTFKSPEIKLFNYFAKNIELQIDNDNPLFNTLVDIDSVSTKYYNLSKFNMVNVTLNDTMFVRSEFVGGKTNKDVYNLNLYHTFNKNNKSVIGLKHSDVTFRNNTWQINKNRDTLNKIEFDKGFKNIDISRILMNHENEQIELSGILKDSTYKDIHL
;
A
#
# COMPACT_ATOMS: atom_id res chain seq x y z
N MET A 1 15.49 5.10 1.04
CA MET A 1 14.55 4.00 0.77
C MET A 1 14.34 3.08 1.96
N GLY A 2 15.37 2.79 2.79
CA GLY A 2 15.21 1.96 4.00
C GLY A 2 14.42 2.61 5.15
N SER A 3 14.32 3.94 5.20
CA SER A 3 13.63 4.72 6.25
C SER A 3 12.13 4.48 6.37
N LEU A 4 11.50 3.85 5.38
CA LEU A 4 10.10 3.39 5.47
C LEU A 4 9.96 2.14 6.36
N TYR A 5 11.06 1.51 6.74
CA TYR A 5 11.10 0.30 7.53
C TYR A 5 11.69 0.57 8.92
N THR A 6 10.93 0.14 9.92
CA THR A 6 11.19 0.30 11.35
C THR A 6 12.57 -0.19 11.82
N ASN A 7 13.17 -1.15 11.13
CA ASN A 7 14.43 -1.78 11.51
C ASN A 7 15.65 -1.23 10.75
N TYR A 8 15.48 -0.17 9.96
CA TYR A 8 16.58 0.41 9.20
C TYR A 8 17.54 1.15 10.14
N LYS A 9 18.84 0.85 9.97
CA LYS A 9 19.92 1.56 10.66
C LYS A 9 20.63 2.43 9.64
N PRO A 10 20.49 3.77 9.70
CA PRO A 10 21.18 4.65 8.78
C PRO A 10 22.71 4.58 8.99
N LEU A 11 23.47 4.72 7.90
CA LEU A 11 24.92 4.89 7.97
C LEU A 11 25.25 6.29 8.49
N ALA A 12 26.29 6.41 9.31
CA ALA A 12 26.76 7.70 9.79
C ALA A 12 27.35 8.53 8.64
N VAL A 13 26.83 9.75 8.48
CA VAL A 13 27.20 10.73 7.45
C VAL A 13 27.32 12.10 8.12
N LYS A 14 28.02 13.06 7.49
CA LYS A 14 28.17 14.42 8.05
C LYS A 14 26.80 15.10 8.13
N GLU A 15 26.54 15.90 9.15
CA GLU A 15 25.27 16.64 9.26
C GLU A 15 25.09 17.64 8.08
N ASP A 16 23.85 18.04 7.80
CA ASP A 16 23.45 19.04 6.80
C ASP A 16 23.73 18.75 5.32
N GLN A 17 23.91 17.48 4.94
CA GLN A 17 23.98 17.12 3.51
C GLN A 17 22.59 16.88 2.95
N TYR A 18 22.32 17.49 1.78
CA TYR A 18 21.10 17.30 1.03
C TYR A 18 21.37 17.18 -0.47
N ILE A 19 20.44 16.53 -1.18
CA ILE A 19 20.40 16.45 -2.63
C ILE A 19 18.99 16.82 -3.07
N ASP A 20 18.87 17.93 -3.80
CA ASP A 20 17.68 18.28 -4.55
C ASP A 20 17.73 17.66 -5.94
N PHE A 21 16.61 17.10 -6.38
CA PHE A 21 16.48 16.53 -7.72
C PHE A 21 15.14 16.89 -8.35
N ASN A 22 15.18 17.09 -9.67
CA ASN A 22 14.00 17.35 -10.47
C ASN A 22 14.23 16.82 -11.89
N PHE A 23 13.78 15.60 -12.15
CA PHE A 23 13.95 14.92 -13.42
C PHE A 23 12.62 14.81 -14.15
N ARG A 24 12.60 15.31 -15.39
CA ARG A 24 11.56 14.97 -16.36
C ARG A 24 11.99 13.73 -17.12
N ILE A 25 11.16 12.69 -17.09
CA ILE A 25 11.48 11.40 -17.71
C ILE A 25 11.04 11.43 -19.16
N TYR A 26 12.01 11.36 -20.08
CA TYR A 26 11.74 11.23 -21.50
C TYR A 26 11.41 9.78 -21.82
N ASN A 27 10.12 9.51 -22.09
CA ASN A 27 9.58 8.16 -22.29
C ASN A 27 10.35 7.33 -23.32
N LYS A 28 10.79 7.95 -24.43
CA LYS A 28 11.57 7.27 -25.48
C LYS A 28 12.88 6.67 -24.98
N ILE A 29 13.55 7.31 -24.01
CA ILE A 29 14.81 6.80 -23.46
C ILE A 29 14.53 5.54 -22.63
N VAL A 30 13.48 5.57 -21.81
CA VAL A 30 13.09 4.42 -20.98
C VAL A 30 12.71 3.22 -21.86
N GLU A 31 11.98 3.45 -22.95
CA GLU A 31 11.55 2.42 -23.90
C GLU A 31 12.73 1.74 -24.63
N VAL A 32 13.87 2.42 -24.80
CA VAL A 32 15.07 1.81 -25.40
C VAL A 32 15.70 0.77 -24.47
N PHE A 33 15.77 1.05 -23.17
CA PHE A 33 16.34 0.13 -22.18
C PHE A 33 15.32 -0.91 -21.70
N TYR A 34 14.04 -0.55 -21.64
CA TYR A 34 12.95 -1.36 -21.15
C TYR A 34 11.76 -1.28 -22.11
N PRO A 35 11.78 -2.01 -23.24
CA PRO A 35 10.79 -1.87 -24.32
C PRO A 35 9.36 -2.24 -23.91
N ASN A 36 9.20 -2.97 -22.82
CA ASN A 36 7.88 -3.34 -22.29
C ASN A 36 7.25 -2.27 -21.40
N ILE A 37 8.02 -1.24 -21.01
CA ILE A 37 7.55 -0.12 -20.20
C ILE A 37 7.32 1.08 -21.12
N LYS A 38 6.09 1.59 -21.13
CA LYS A 38 5.77 2.86 -21.78
C LYS A 38 5.34 3.87 -20.73
N LEU A 39 5.91 5.06 -20.81
CA LEU A 39 5.58 6.17 -19.92
C LEU A 39 4.86 7.26 -20.69
N GLY A 40 3.88 7.89 -20.05
CA GLY A 40 3.22 9.07 -20.59
C GLY A 40 4.21 10.22 -20.77
N SER A 41 3.96 11.09 -21.74
CA SER A 41 4.64 12.38 -21.79
C SER A 41 4.40 13.14 -20.48
N ASN A 42 5.38 13.90 -19.99
CA ASN A 42 5.28 14.68 -18.75
C ASN A 42 5.36 13.84 -17.46
N THR A 43 5.84 12.60 -17.52
CA THR A 43 6.29 11.90 -16.32
C THR A 43 7.46 12.65 -15.70
N TYR A 44 7.42 12.89 -14.39
CA TYR A 44 8.52 13.50 -13.66
C TYR A 44 8.64 12.92 -12.25
N ILE A 45 9.85 13.06 -11.72
CA ILE A 45 10.21 12.72 -10.35
C ILE A 45 11.02 13.88 -9.79
N ARG A 46 10.59 14.44 -8.67
CA ARG A 46 11.28 15.53 -7.99
C ARG A 46 11.26 15.31 -6.49
N GLY A 47 12.17 15.94 -5.78
CA GLY A 47 12.20 15.89 -4.34
C GLY A 47 13.56 16.22 -3.79
N ARG A 48 13.73 15.86 -2.53
CA ARG A 48 14.89 16.16 -1.71
C ARG A 48 15.19 14.98 -0.82
N VAL A 49 16.45 14.59 -0.80
CA VAL A 49 16.98 13.64 0.18
C VAL A 49 17.89 14.40 1.11
N GLU A 50 17.68 14.25 2.40
CA GLU A 50 18.58 14.75 3.43
C GLU A 50 19.05 13.59 4.32
N ASN A 51 20.09 13.82 5.10
CA ASN A 51 20.61 12.83 6.05
C ASN A 51 19.63 12.54 7.19
N ASN A 52 18.75 13.49 7.51
CA ASN A 52 17.65 13.28 8.44
C ASN A 52 16.46 12.64 7.72
N GLU A 53 16.06 11.44 8.13
CA GLU A 53 14.93 10.71 7.52
C GLU A 53 13.61 11.49 7.56
N LYS A 54 13.47 12.44 8.50
CA LYS A 54 12.29 13.33 8.57
C LYS A 54 12.20 14.34 7.44
N ALA A 55 13.32 14.68 6.79
CA ALA A 55 13.36 15.68 5.74
C ALA A 55 13.37 15.10 4.31
N PHE A 56 13.03 13.81 4.17
CA PHE A 56 12.84 13.20 2.86
C PHE A 56 11.50 13.64 2.26
N ASN A 57 11.55 14.20 1.05
CA ASN A 57 10.37 14.45 0.23
C ASN A 57 10.53 13.93 -1.20
N LEU A 58 9.41 13.51 -1.78
CA LEU A 58 9.33 12.96 -3.12
C LEU A 58 7.99 13.31 -3.73
N THR A 59 7.98 13.81 -4.96
CA THR A 59 6.79 13.85 -5.81
C THR A 59 7.11 13.10 -7.10
N PHE A 60 6.31 12.11 -7.41
CA PHE A 60 6.28 11.45 -8.70
C PHE A 60 4.91 11.65 -9.33
N LYS A 61 4.88 12.11 -10.58
CA LYS A 61 3.65 12.13 -11.37
C LYS A 61 3.87 11.52 -12.73
N SER A 62 2.86 10.79 -13.21
CA SER A 62 2.85 10.24 -14.56
C SER A 62 1.43 10.23 -15.13
N PRO A 63 1.18 10.79 -16.32
CA PRO A 63 -0.14 10.67 -16.95
C PRO A 63 -0.50 9.22 -17.29
N GLU A 64 0.50 8.39 -17.60
CA GLU A 64 0.28 6.98 -17.89
C GLU A 64 1.55 6.17 -17.62
N ILE A 65 1.38 4.94 -17.14
CA ILE A 65 2.41 3.89 -17.15
C ILE A 65 1.77 2.66 -17.74
N LYS A 66 2.40 2.07 -18.77
CA LYS A 66 2.00 0.78 -19.32
C LYS A 66 3.13 -0.22 -19.15
N LEU A 67 2.77 -1.43 -18.75
CA LEU A 67 3.67 -2.57 -18.65
C LEU A 67 2.94 -3.80 -19.21
N PHE A 68 3.35 -4.25 -20.41
CA PHE A 68 2.62 -5.26 -21.18
C PHE A 68 1.13 -4.86 -21.38
N ASN A 69 0.21 -5.65 -20.83
CA ASN A 69 -1.24 -5.42 -20.89
C ASN A 69 -1.77 -4.67 -19.66
N TYR A 70 -0.90 -4.27 -18.73
CA TYR A 70 -1.27 -3.52 -17.54
C TYR A 70 -1.08 -2.05 -17.79
N PHE A 71 -1.95 -1.24 -17.20
CA PHE A 71 -1.78 0.19 -17.24
C PHE A 71 -2.22 0.84 -15.93
N ALA A 72 -1.64 2.01 -15.66
CA ALA A 72 -2.13 2.96 -14.69
C ALA A 72 -2.21 4.34 -15.34
N LYS A 73 -3.23 5.14 -15.03
CA LYS A 73 -3.41 6.50 -15.54
C LYS A 73 -3.49 7.51 -14.40
N ASN A 74 -3.00 8.71 -14.67
CA ASN A 74 -2.98 9.85 -13.75
C ASN A 74 -2.45 9.43 -12.37
N ILE A 75 -1.21 8.97 -12.34
CA ILE A 75 -0.53 8.54 -11.13
C ILE A 75 0.10 9.74 -10.45
N GLU A 76 -0.15 9.87 -9.16
CA GLU A 76 0.53 10.78 -8.26
C GLU A 76 0.98 10.02 -7.02
N LEU A 77 2.26 10.12 -6.70
CA LEU A 77 2.84 9.67 -5.45
C LEU A 77 3.52 10.87 -4.82
N GLN A 78 3.13 11.19 -3.60
CA GLN A 78 3.80 12.16 -2.75
C GLN A 78 4.28 11.45 -1.48
N ILE A 79 5.53 11.69 -1.12
CA ILE A 79 6.09 11.32 0.18
C ILE A 79 6.61 12.62 0.79
N ASP A 80 6.19 12.89 2.01
CA ASP A 80 6.62 14.04 2.78
C ASP A 80 6.68 13.64 4.25
N ASN A 81 7.88 13.32 4.73
CA ASN A 81 8.05 12.83 6.09
C ASN A 81 7.92 13.93 7.16
N ASP A 82 7.85 15.21 6.77
CA ASP A 82 7.67 16.36 7.66
C ASP A 82 6.20 16.80 7.77
N ASN A 83 5.33 16.29 6.90
CA ASN A 83 3.92 16.65 6.90
C ASN A 83 3.19 16.06 8.13
N PRO A 84 2.53 16.91 8.95
CA PRO A 84 1.91 16.47 10.21
C PRO A 84 0.61 15.65 10.02
N LEU A 85 0.02 15.66 8.82
CA LEU A 85 -1.24 14.99 8.53
C LEU A 85 -1.04 13.60 7.92
N PHE A 86 -0.07 13.43 7.03
CA PHE A 86 0.25 12.16 6.39
C PHE A 86 1.69 12.16 5.86
N ASN A 87 2.37 11.01 5.90
CA ASN A 87 3.71 10.81 5.36
C ASN A 87 3.72 10.48 3.87
N THR A 88 2.66 9.84 3.37
CA THR A 88 2.57 9.41 1.97
C THR A 88 1.14 9.55 1.46
N LEU A 89 1.02 9.99 0.20
CA LEU A 89 -0.22 10.04 -0.56
C LEU A 89 0.01 9.36 -1.91
N VAL A 90 -0.94 8.50 -2.29
CA VAL A 90 -1.00 7.87 -3.60
C VAL A 90 -2.37 8.15 -4.19
N ASP A 91 -2.41 8.73 -5.37
CA ASP A 91 -3.63 8.98 -6.13
C ASP A 91 -3.48 8.41 -7.54
N ILE A 92 -4.44 7.60 -7.97
CA ILE A 92 -4.44 6.95 -9.28
C ILE A 92 -5.88 6.89 -9.80
N ASP A 93 -6.11 7.51 -10.95
CA ASP A 93 -7.44 7.54 -11.57
C ASP A 93 -7.91 6.16 -12.04
N SER A 94 -7.04 5.40 -12.71
CA SER A 94 -7.37 4.03 -13.14
C SER A 94 -6.16 3.12 -13.17
N VAL A 95 -6.37 1.87 -12.76
CA VAL A 95 -5.40 0.78 -12.82
C VAL A 95 -6.09 -0.42 -13.46
N SER A 96 -5.46 -1.01 -14.47
CA SER A 96 -5.90 -2.27 -15.05
C SER A 96 -4.82 -3.32 -14.91
N THR A 97 -5.20 -4.44 -14.30
CA THR A 97 -4.34 -5.62 -14.14
C THR A 97 -5.04 -6.86 -14.70
N LYS A 98 -4.33 -7.99 -14.76
CA LYS A 98 -4.95 -9.29 -15.13
C LYS A 98 -6.03 -9.73 -14.15
N TYR A 99 -5.87 -9.38 -12.87
CA TYR A 99 -6.69 -9.94 -11.79
C TYR A 99 -7.84 -9.01 -11.41
N TYR A 100 -7.58 -7.71 -11.37
CA TYR A 100 -8.53 -6.74 -10.89
C TYR A 100 -8.30 -5.36 -11.49
N ASN A 101 -9.38 -4.72 -11.94
CA ASN A 101 -9.38 -3.34 -12.39
C ASN A 101 -9.86 -2.45 -11.26
N LEU A 102 -9.19 -1.32 -11.08
CA LEU A 102 -9.46 -0.33 -10.05
C LEU A 102 -9.61 1.04 -10.69
N SER A 103 -10.43 1.89 -10.11
CA SER A 103 -10.53 3.30 -10.44
C SER A 103 -10.66 4.15 -9.18
N LYS A 104 -10.32 5.44 -9.30
CA LYS A 104 -10.35 6.42 -8.20
C LYS A 104 -9.62 5.90 -6.96
N PHE A 105 -8.45 5.32 -7.16
CA PHE A 105 -7.64 4.80 -6.07
C PHE A 105 -6.97 5.96 -5.35
N ASN A 106 -7.29 6.12 -4.08
CA ASN A 106 -6.65 7.04 -3.18
C ASN A 106 -6.11 6.27 -1.98
N MET A 107 -4.91 6.62 -1.53
CA MET A 107 -4.31 6.05 -0.34
C MET A 107 -3.48 7.09 0.38
N VAL A 108 -3.67 7.16 1.69
CA VAL A 108 -2.87 7.98 2.59
C VAL A 108 -2.27 7.12 3.68
N ASN A 109 -1.07 7.48 4.11
CA ASN A 109 -0.38 6.81 5.20
C ASN A 109 0.10 7.81 6.25
N VAL A 110 -0.03 7.44 7.53
CA VAL A 110 0.68 8.06 8.65
C VAL A 110 1.43 7.00 9.45
N THR A 111 2.67 7.30 9.85
CA THR A 111 3.48 6.40 10.67
C THR A 111 3.64 6.97 12.08
N LEU A 112 3.20 6.21 13.08
CA LEU A 112 3.26 6.58 14.50
C LEU A 112 3.78 5.41 15.32
N ASN A 113 4.77 5.65 16.18
CA ASN A 113 5.34 4.64 17.10
C ASN A 113 5.57 3.30 16.38
N ASP A 114 6.37 3.33 15.31
CA ASP A 114 6.75 2.13 14.56
C ASP A 114 5.61 1.39 13.84
N THR A 115 4.42 1.99 13.81
CA THR A 115 3.23 1.43 13.16
C THR A 115 2.79 2.32 12.00
N MET A 116 2.70 1.72 10.82
CA MET A 116 2.28 2.35 9.59
C MET A 116 0.76 2.20 9.44
N PHE A 117 0.00 3.27 9.61
CA PHE A 117 -1.45 3.30 9.42
C PHE A 117 -1.79 3.73 8.00
N VAL A 118 -2.61 2.96 7.30
CA VAL A 118 -2.97 3.20 5.90
C VAL A 118 -4.48 3.32 5.80
N ARG A 119 -4.96 4.38 5.14
CA ARG A 119 -6.34 4.48 4.68
C ARG A 119 -6.31 4.45 3.16
N SER A 120 -7.09 3.57 2.56
CA SER A 120 -7.23 3.47 1.11
C SER A 120 -8.69 3.40 0.70
N GLU A 121 -9.03 4.13 -0.36
CA GLU A 121 -10.36 4.21 -0.94
C GLU A 121 -10.25 3.95 -2.44
N PHE A 122 -11.08 3.06 -2.98
CA PHE A 122 -11.10 2.78 -4.42
C PHE A 122 -12.41 2.16 -4.88
N VAL A 123 -12.67 2.26 -6.18
CA VAL A 123 -13.77 1.57 -6.85
C VAL A 123 -13.20 0.44 -7.71
N GLY A 124 -13.88 -0.69 -7.73
CA GLY A 124 -13.48 -1.84 -8.53
C GLY A 124 -14.64 -2.73 -8.96
N GLY A 125 -14.29 -3.95 -9.30
CA GLY A 125 -15.23 -4.98 -9.75
C GLY A 125 -15.42 -4.96 -11.26
N LYS A 126 -15.97 -6.04 -11.81
CA LYS A 126 -16.19 -6.19 -13.27
C LYS A 126 -17.04 -5.06 -13.86
N THR A 127 -17.97 -4.51 -13.07
CA THR A 127 -18.85 -3.42 -13.47
C THR A 127 -18.40 -2.05 -12.96
N ASN A 128 -17.25 -1.96 -12.28
CA ASN A 128 -16.75 -0.74 -11.64
C ASN A 128 -17.77 -0.08 -10.69
N LYS A 129 -18.41 -0.90 -9.85
CA LYS A 129 -19.46 -0.48 -8.89
C LYS A 129 -19.16 -0.90 -7.46
N ASP A 130 -18.15 -1.74 -7.25
CA ASP A 130 -17.79 -2.19 -5.92
C ASP A 130 -16.91 -1.11 -5.27
N VAL A 131 -17.23 -0.70 -4.05
CA VAL A 131 -16.54 0.38 -3.33
C VAL A 131 -15.78 -0.22 -2.16
N TYR A 132 -14.53 0.17 -1.98
CA TYR A 132 -13.65 -0.33 -0.94
C TYR A 132 -13.10 0.82 -0.11
N ASN A 133 -13.40 0.84 1.18
CA ASN A 133 -12.90 1.79 2.16
C ASN A 133 -12.13 1.02 3.24
N LEU A 134 -10.82 0.88 3.05
CA LEU A 134 -9.98 0.03 3.88
C LEU A 134 -9.08 0.86 4.79
N ASN A 135 -9.15 0.57 6.09
CA ASN A 135 -8.25 1.07 7.11
C ASN A 135 -7.36 -0.07 7.59
N LEU A 136 -6.07 0.02 7.30
CA LEU A 136 -5.07 -0.99 7.60
C LEU A 136 -4.03 -0.43 8.57
N TYR A 137 -3.32 -1.33 9.24
CA TYR A 137 -2.04 -1.01 9.82
C TYR A 137 -1.03 -2.11 9.55
N HIS A 138 0.24 -1.72 9.46
CA HIS A 138 1.37 -2.62 9.44
C HIS A 138 2.32 -2.30 10.59
N THR A 139 2.77 -3.33 11.30
CA THR A 139 3.77 -3.21 12.37
C THR A 139 4.60 -4.49 12.47
N PHE A 140 5.64 -4.48 13.30
CA PHE A 140 6.39 -5.68 13.66
C PHE A 140 6.03 -6.10 15.09
N ASN A 141 5.71 -7.38 15.28
CA ASN A 141 5.50 -7.90 16.63
C ASN A 141 6.84 -8.12 17.36
N LYS A 142 6.77 -8.50 18.65
CA LYS A 142 7.94 -8.78 19.50
C LYS A 142 8.89 -9.85 18.94
N ASN A 143 8.40 -10.72 18.06
CA ASN A 143 9.16 -11.78 17.40
C ASN A 143 9.68 -11.34 16.01
N ASN A 144 9.61 -10.06 15.69
CA ASN A 144 10.00 -9.47 14.40
C ASN A 144 9.25 -10.07 13.19
N LYS A 145 8.03 -10.55 13.41
CA LYS A 145 7.09 -10.93 12.35
C LYS A 145 6.30 -9.69 11.92
N SER A 146 6.03 -9.58 10.63
CA SER A 146 5.13 -8.57 10.10
C SER A 146 3.70 -8.88 10.54
N VAL A 147 2.99 -7.84 10.95
CA VAL A 147 1.58 -7.88 11.32
C VAL A 147 0.85 -6.91 10.42
N ILE A 148 -0.09 -7.40 9.61
CA ILE A 148 -1.06 -6.57 8.88
C ILE A 148 -2.40 -6.71 9.59
N GLY A 149 -2.95 -5.60 10.09
CA GLY A 149 -4.27 -5.59 10.70
C GLY A 149 -5.28 -4.75 9.95
N LEU A 150 -6.51 -5.24 9.89
CA LEU A 150 -7.70 -4.57 9.39
C LEU A 150 -8.38 -3.86 10.55
N LYS A 151 -8.39 -2.53 10.51
CA LYS A 151 -9.22 -1.71 11.38
C LYS A 151 -10.65 -1.68 10.82
N HIS A 152 -11.55 -1.03 11.54
CA HIS A 152 -12.90 -0.79 11.06
C HIS A 152 -12.90 -0.24 9.63
N SER A 153 -13.47 -1.01 8.72
CA SER A 153 -13.45 -0.76 7.28
C SER A 153 -14.80 -1.19 6.70
N ASP A 154 -15.11 -0.76 5.48
CA ASP A 154 -16.30 -1.21 4.78
C ASP A 154 -16.01 -1.48 3.31
N VAL A 155 -16.72 -2.46 2.79
CA VAL A 155 -16.66 -2.84 1.38
C VAL A 155 -18.08 -3.03 0.90
N THR A 156 -18.44 -2.38 -0.20
CA THR A 156 -19.73 -2.54 -0.84
C THR A 156 -19.56 -3.30 -2.14
N PHE A 157 -20.18 -4.47 -2.26
CA PHE A 157 -20.21 -5.23 -3.50
C PHE A 157 -21.64 -5.65 -3.81
N ARG A 158 -22.05 -5.54 -5.09
CA ARG A 158 -23.43 -5.84 -5.53
C ARG A 158 -24.51 -5.16 -4.66
N ASN A 159 -24.30 -3.91 -4.28
CA ASN A 159 -25.15 -3.10 -3.39
C ASN A 159 -25.27 -3.59 -1.93
N ASN A 160 -24.47 -4.57 -1.51
CA ASN A 160 -24.41 -5.02 -0.12
C ASN A 160 -23.15 -4.46 0.54
N THR A 161 -23.32 -3.67 1.60
CA THR A 161 -22.20 -3.11 2.38
C THR A 161 -21.85 -4.04 3.53
N TRP A 162 -20.60 -4.51 3.51
CA TRP A 162 -20.01 -5.38 4.52
C TRP A 162 -19.06 -4.58 5.40
N GLN A 163 -19.25 -4.65 6.70
CA GLN A 163 -18.38 -4.04 7.69
C GLN A 163 -17.30 -5.02 8.10
N ILE A 164 -16.03 -4.63 7.94
CA ILE A 164 -14.87 -5.40 8.39
C ILE A 164 -14.47 -4.87 9.77
N ASN A 165 -14.16 -5.77 10.71
CA ASN A 165 -13.80 -5.41 12.08
C ASN A 165 -14.79 -4.39 12.70
N LYS A 166 -16.09 -4.70 12.62
CA LYS A 166 -17.17 -3.87 13.16
C LYS A 166 -16.95 -3.52 14.64
N ASN A 167 -16.47 -4.49 15.41
CA ASN A 167 -16.25 -4.39 16.85
C ASN A 167 -14.95 -3.68 17.25
N ARG A 168 -14.10 -3.30 16.28
CA ARG A 168 -12.81 -2.62 16.51
C ARG A 168 -11.87 -3.41 17.44
N ASP A 169 -11.88 -4.72 17.33
CA ASP A 169 -10.99 -5.60 18.08
C ASP A 169 -9.60 -5.73 17.42
N THR A 170 -8.72 -6.49 18.06
CA THR A 170 -7.32 -6.71 17.63
C THR A 170 -7.10 -8.05 16.91
N LEU A 171 -8.17 -8.80 16.63
CA LEU A 171 -8.11 -10.15 16.08
C LEU A 171 -8.07 -10.15 14.55
N ASN A 172 -8.58 -9.10 13.93
CA ASN A 172 -8.64 -8.88 12.48
C ASN A 172 -7.25 -8.60 11.90
N LYS A 173 -6.33 -9.56 11.99
CA LYS A 173 -4.94 -9.43 11.58
C LYS A 173 -4.37 -10.72 11.01
N ILE A 174 -3.32 -10.53 10.21
CA ILE A 174 -2.49 -11.56 9.64
C ILE A 174 -1.06 -11.32 10.11
N GLU A 175 -0.43 -12.33 10.71
CA GLU A 175 0.96 -12.30 11.11
C GLU A 175 1.78 -13.23 10.21
N PHE A 176 2.92 -12.78 9.72
CA PHE A 176 3.79 -13.58 8.86
C PHE A 176 5.27 -13.30 9.06
N ASP A 177 6.09 -14.32 8.82
CA ASP A 177 7.54 -14.17 8.81
C ASP A 177 8.05 -13.61 7.47
N LYS A 178 9.29 -13.09 7.46
CA LYS A 178 9.89 -12.45 6.27
C LYS A 178 9.94 -13.36 5.03
N GLY A 179 9.95 -14.68 5.25
CA GLY A 179 9.98 -15.68 4.19
C GLY A 179 8.60 -16.17 3.74
N PHE A 180 7.50 -15.67 4.33
CA PHE A 180 6.13 -16.17 4.13
C PHE A 180 5.98 -17.69 4.33
N LYS A 181 6.84 -18.28 5.15
CA LYS A 181 6.78 -19.69 5.51
C LYS A 181 5.72 -19.92 6.56
N ASN A 182 5.56 -18.98 7.48
CA ASN A 182 4.58 -19.08 8.55
C ASN A 182 3.62 -17.92 8.42
N ILE A 183 2.34 -18.22 8.22
CA ILE A 183 1.25 -17.24 8.15
C ILE A 183 0.19 -17.65 9.18
N ASP A 184 -0.19 -16.72 10.03
CA ASP A 184 -1.24 -16.88 11.04
C ASP A 184 -2.32 -15.83 10.78
N ILE A 185 -3.56 -16.27 10.58
CA ILE A 185 -4.74 -15.44 10.35
C ILE A 185 -5.59 -15.55 11.62
N SER A 186 -5.49 -14.55 12.49
CA SER A 186 -6.02 -14.61 13.86
C SER A 186 -7.55 -14.57 13.95
N ARG A 187 -8.23 -13.98 12.96
CA ARG A 187 -9.68 -14.05 12.65
C ARG A 187 -10.12 -12.75 11.97
N ILE A 188 -10.45 -12.81 10.68
CA ILE A 188 -10.99 -11.70 9.91
C ILE A 188 -12.51 -11.83 9.87
N LEU A 189 -13.20 -10.83 10.40
CA LEU A 189 -14.65 -10.81 10.52
C LEU A 189 -15.26 -9.76 9.59
N MET A 190 -16.24 -10.18 8.79
CA MET A 190 -17.07 -9.30 7.97
C MET A 190 -18.54 -9.52 8.32
N ASN A 191 -19.30 -8.43 8.42
CA ASN A 191 -20.71 -8.47 8.79
C ASN A 191 -21.57 -7.68 7.79
N HIS A 192 -22.71 -8.24 7.39
CA HIS A 192 -23.75 -7.55 6.64
C HIS A 192 -25.10 -7.94 7.22
N GLU A 193 -25.80 -6.99 7.84
CA GLU A 193 -27.04 -7.27 8.58
C GLU A 193 -26.86 -8.41 9.61
N ASN A 194 -27.56 -9.52 9.43
CA ASN A 194 -27.48 -10.73 10.25
C ASN A 194 -26.49 -11.78 9.69
N GLU A 195 -25.87 -11.51 8.54
CA GLU A 195 -24.88 -12.37 7.92
C GLU A 195 -23.47 -12.05 8.45
N GLN A 196 -22.67 -13.10 8.59
CA GLN A 196 -21.29 -13.02 9.06
C GLN A 196 -20.41 -13.95 8.22
N ILE A 197 -19.26 -13.44 7.82
CA ILE A 197 -18.17 -14.22 7.22
C ILE A 197 -16.98 -14.13 8.18
N GLU A 198 -16.40 -15.29 8.51
CA GLU A 198 -15.26 -15.38 9.40
C GLU A 198 -14.14 -16.18 8.73
N LEU A 199 -12.97 -15.57 8.56
CA LEU A 199 -11.80 -16.25 8.03
C LEU A 199 -10.72 -16.38 9.11
N SER A 200 -10.29 -17.60 9.39
CA SER A 200 -9.14 -17.86 10.27
C SER A 200 -8.29 -18.99 9.71
N GLY A 201 -7.05 -19.10 10.17
CA GLY A 201 -6.22 -20.22 9.72
C GLY A 201 -4.73 -20.02 9.93
N ILE A 202 -4.00 -21.11 9.72
CA ILE A 202 -2.55 -21.17 9.87
C ILE A 202 -1.96 -21.90 8.65
N LEU A 203 -0.90 -21.32 8.10
CA LEU A 203 -0.06 -21.94 7.09
C LEU A 203 1.34 -22.08 7.67
N LYS A 204 1.92 -23.28 7.57
CA LYS A 204 3.32 -23.54 7.98
C LYS A 204 4.06 -24.26 6.86
N ASP A 205 5.16 -23.65 6.46
CA ASP A 205 6.01 -24.05 5.35
C ASP A 205 5.19 -24.40 4.10
N SER A 206 5.52 -25.50 3.42
CA SER A 206 4.79 -25.99 2.25
C SER A 206 3.83 -27.15 2.56
N THR A 207 3.82 -27.62 3.81
CA THR A 207 3.27 -28.93 4.18
C THR A 207 2.02 -28.84 5.05
N TYR A 208 1.79 -27.73 5.75
CA TYR A 208 0.63 -27.57 6.62
C TYR A 208 -0.20 -26.37 6.21
N LYS A 209 -1.49 -26.61 5.97
CA LYS A 209 -2.47 -25.60 5.66
C LYS A 209 -3.78 -25.96 6.35
N ASP A 210 -4.23 -25.08 7.23
CA ASP A 210 -5.47 -25.23 7.96
C ASP A 210 -6.20 -23.89 7.93
N ILE A 211 -7.24 -23.78 7.10
CA ILE A 211 -7.97 -22.55 6.84
C ILE A 211 -9.46 -22.82 7.02
N HIS A 212 -10.10 -21.98 7.81
CA HIS A 212 -11.51 -22.02 8.13
C HIS A 212 -12.18 -20.75 7.58
N LEU A 213 -13.30 -20.94 6.85
CA LEU A 213 -14.15 -19.89 6.30
C LEU A 213 -15.60 -20.12 6.74
#